data_AF-A0AAF1AUM0-F1
#
_entry.id   AF-A0AAF1AUM0-F1
#
_cell.length_a   1.000
_cell.length_b   1.000
_cell.length_c   1.000
_cell.angle_alpha   90.00
_cell.angle_beta   90.00
_cell.angle_gamma   90.00
#
_symmetry.space_group_name_H-M   'P 1'
#
loop_
_entity.id
_entity.type
_entity.pdbx_description
1 polymer ?
#
loop_
_entity_poly.entity_id
_entity_poly.type
_entity_poly.pdbx_seq_one_letter_code
_entity_poly.pdbx_strand_id
1 'polypeptide(L)' 'MYNTIIDGLCKSSNTSVALKLLRKMEEIGCKPDAITYNSIIDSLYKERRVDHALDLV' A
#
# COMPACT_ATOMS: atom_id res chain seq x y z
N MET A 1 0.79 13.89 1.35
CA MET A 1 1.90 13.48 2.24
C MET A 1 1.89 11.99 2.60
N TYR A 2 0.80 11.25 2.38
CA TYR A 2 0.76 9.80 2.64
C TYR A 2 1.47 8.96 1.56
N ASN A 3 1.44 9.40 0.29
CA ASN A 3 2.08 8.66 -0.82
C ASN A 3 3.58 8.48 -0.61
N THR A 4 4.29 9.50 -0.08
CA THR A 4 5.73 9.40 0.22
C THR A 4 6.02 8.41 1.35
N ILE A 5 5.15 8.37 2.37
CA ILE A 5 5.29 7.43 3.50
C ILE A 5 5.02 6.01 3.01
N ILE A 6 3.98 5.81 2.20
CA ILE A 6 3.64 4.51 1.62
C ILE A 6 4.73 4.03 0.67
N ASP A 7 5.27 4.88 -0.19
CA ASP A 7 6.40 4.56 -1.07
C ASP A 7 7.65 4.15 -0.27
N GLY A 8 7.97 4.88 0.81
CA GLY A 8 9.07 4.51 1.72
C GLY A 8 8.85 3.18 2.43
N LEU A 9 7.62 2.90 2.88
CA LEU A 9 7.25 1.64 3.52
C LEU A 9 7.30 0.47 2.52
N CYS A 10 6.83 0.68 1.29
CA CYS A 10 6.88 -0.28 0.19
C CYS A 10 8.33 -0.63 -0.20
N LYS A 11 9.22 0.37 -0.24
CA LYS A 11 10.67 0.16 -0.49
C LYS A 11 11.38 -0.54 0.65
N SER A 12 10.86 -0.43 1.87
CA SER A 12 11.43 -1.05 3.07
C SER A 12 10.88 -2.45 3.34
N SER A 13 10.17 -3.08 2.40
CA SER A 13 9.49 -4.37 2.60
C SER A 13 8.59 -4.40 3.85
N ASN A 14 7.97 -3.25 4.15
CA ASN A 14 7.05 -3.08 5.27
C ASN A 14 5.62 -2.94 4.75
N THR A 15 5.25 -3.82 3.84
CA THR A 15 3.98 -3.80 3.13
C THR A 15 2.77 -3.92 4.06
N SER A 16 2.92 -4.63 5.18
CA SER A 16 1.90 -4.73 6.23
C SER A 16 1.56 -3.37 6.86
N VAL A 17 2.57 -2.52 7.05
CA VAL A 17 2.38 -1.16 7.59
C VAL A 17 1.76 -0.25 6.53
N ALA A 18 2.17 -0.38 5.27
CA ALA A 18 1.58 0.35 4.15
C ALA A 18 0.08 0.05 3.99
N LEU A 19 -0.32 -1.23 4.10
CA LEU A 19 -1.72 -1.68 4.10
C LEU A 19 -2.53 -1.09 5.26
N LYS A 20 -1.98 -1.07 6.49
CA LYS A 20 -2.64 -0.43 7.63
C LYS A 20 -2.84 1.07 7.41
N LEU A 21 -1.87 1.74 6.79
CA LEU A 21 -1.97 3.16 6.50
C LEU A 21 -3.02 3.42 5.42
N LEU A 22 -3.09 2.58 4.39
CA LEU A 22 -4.13 2.64 3.35
C LEU A 22 -5.53 2.51 3.95
N ARG A 23 -5.78 1.48 4.78
CA ARG A 23 -7.07 1.34 5.48
C ARG A 23 -7.40 2.54 6.36
N LYS A 24 -6.40 3.07 7.07
CA LYS A 24 -6.60 4.25 7.91
C LYS A 24 -6.93 5.50 7.09
N MET A 25 -6.39 5.65 5.88
CA MET A 25 -6.76 6.71 4.95
C MET A 25 -8.23 6.59 4.53
N GLU A 26 -8.68 5.37 4.22
CA GLU A 26 -10.09 5.12 3.89
C GLU A 26 -11.03 5.39 5.07
N GLU A 27 -10.66 4.99 6.29
CA GLU A 27 -11.43 5.24 7.52
C GLU A 27 -11.63 6.72 7.83
N ILE A 28 -10.64 7.57 7.53
CA ILE A 28 -10.73 9.02 7.72
C ILE A 28 -11.38 9.74 6.52
N GLY A 29 -11.88 9.00 5.53
CA GLY A 29 -12.48 9.55 4.31
C GLY A 29 -11.46 10.15 3.33
N CYS A 30 -10.17 9.89 3.52
CA CYS A 30 -9.12 10.31 2.61
C CYS A 30 -8.91 9.23 1.54
N LYS A 31 -9.35 9.50 0.31
CA LYS A 31 -9.16 8.55 -0.79
C LYS A 31 -7.66 8.39 -1.09
N PRO A 32 -7.11 7.16 -1.03
CA PRO A 32 -5.78 6.90 -1.54
C PRO A 32 -5.76 7.11 -3.06
N ASP A 33 -4.66 7.63 -3.59
CA ASP A 33 -4.50 7.83 -5.02
C ASP A 33 -4.14 6.51 -5.72
N ALA A 34 -4.35 6.44 -7.03
CA ALA A 34 -3.94 5.30 -7.85
C ALA A 34 -2.44 4.98 -7.72
N ILE A 35 -1.60 6.00 -7.48
CA ILE A 35 -0.16 5.82 -7.22
C ILE A 35 0.07 5.04 -5.92
N THR A 36 -0.71 5.32 -4.89
CA THR A 36 -0.63 4.65 -3.58
C THR A 36 -0.94 3.16 -3.68
N TYR A 37 -2.03 2.83 -4.39
CA TYR A 37 -2.42 1.46 -4.67
C TYR A 37 -1.37 0.73 -5.50
N ASN A 38 -0.89 1.34 -6.58
CA ASN A 38 0.13 0.74 -7.43
C ASN A 38 1.44 0.48 -6.68
N SER A 39 1.90 1.40 -5.81
CA SER A 39 3.09 1.17 -4.99
C SER A 39 2.93 -0.01 -4.03
N ILE A 40 1.75 -0.17 -3.41
CA ILE A 40 1.48 -1.29 -2.50
C ILE A 40 1.42 -2.60 -3.28
N ILE A 41 0.72 -2.63 -4.42
CA ILE A 41 0.64 -3.81 -5.29
C ILE A 41 2.02 -4.23 -5.79
N ASP A 42 2.85 -3.28 -6.25
CA ASP A 42 4.22 -3.55 -6.71
C ASP A 42 5.10 -4.10 -5.57
N SER A 43 4.94 -3.58 -4.34
CA SER A 43 5.65 -4.11 -3.17
C SER A 43 5.20 -5.51 -2.76
N LEU A 44 3.89 -5.81 -2.81
CA LEU A 44 3.33 -7.14 -2.55
C LEU A 44 3.84 -8.17 -3.58
N TYR A 45 3.89 -7.76 -4.84
CA TYR A 45 4.42 -8.56 -5.94
C TYR A 45 5.91 -8.87 -5.72
N LYS A 46 6.71 -7.86 -5.36
CA LYS A 46 8.14 -8.00 -5.05
C LYS A 46 8.42 -8.87 -3.81
N GLU A 47 7.54 -8.85 -2.82
CA GLU A 47 7.64 -9.73 -1.64
C GLU A 47 7.20 -11.19 -1.90
N ARG A 48 6.82 -11.56 -3.14
CA ARG A 48 6.20 -12.86 -3.49
C ARG A 48 4.95 -13.17 -2.65
N ARG A 49 4.34 -12.17 -2.01
CA ARG A 49 3.05 -12.27 -1.29
C ARG A 49 1.90 -11.96 -2.24
N VAL A 50 1.90 -12.65 -3.37
CA VAL A 50 0.92 -12.47 -4.46
C VAL A 50 -0.51 -12.72 -4.01
N ASP A 51 -0.73 -13.54 -2.96
CA ASP A 51 -2.06 -13.85 -2.44
C ASP A 51 -2.79 -12.62 -1.86
N HIS A 52 -2.08 -11.58 -1.41
CA HIS A 52 -2.69 -10.36 -0.86
C HIS A 52 -2.85 -9.24 -1.89
N ALA A 53 -2.16 -9.31 -3.03
CA ALA A 53 -2.25 -8.28 -4.08
C ALA A 53 -3.60 -8.32 -4.82
N LEU A 54 -4.22 -9.50 -4.90
CA LEU A 54 -5.49 -9.71 -5.58
C LEU A 54 -6.69 -9.11 -4.82
N ASP A 55 -6.57 -8.94 -3.50
CA ASP A 55 -7.63 -8.41 -2.63
C ASP A 55 -7.69 -6.87 -2.64
N LEU A 56 -6.81 -6.22 -3.42
CA LEU A 56 -6.65 -4.76 -3.49
C LEU A 56 -7.24 -4.13 -4.77
N VAL A 57 -7.75 -4.94 -5.71
CA VAL A 57 -8.31 -4.52 -7.02
C VAL A 57 -9.84 -4.61 -7.02
#